data_AF-A0A173ZJF4-F1
#
_entry.id   AF-A0A173ZJF4-F1
#
_cell.length_a   1.000
_cell.length_b   1.000
_cell.length_c   1.000
_cell.angle_alpha   90.00
_cell.angle_beta   90.00
_cell.angle_gamma   90.00
#
_symmetry.space_group_name_H-M   'P 1'
#
loop_
_entity.id
_entity.type
_entity.pdbx_description
1 polymer ?
#
loop_
_entity_poly.entity_id
_entity_poly.type
_entity_poly.pdbx_seq_one_letter_code
_entity_poly.pdbx_strand_id
1 'polypeptide(L)'
;MAKKKKFALIMKDDIEVRDVDGLLENYDEDTILQYYRDGSLVTWLRDRYEDELADEVEALDADEDDADLKEQLALVFGVKQDTERLEHLRQFTEDEELLAKVNQVAFDQEDLADLLDEGIDEIYLCPGTYTIPLRAKNKTYIGIGDHITATIRSKKVVDFDSLGIKFFGEIYYDEAYSSIVERASEHADMTAPTAPMEASEIPEVANEPTEDADSRRDYSHTTNALLRAASEELNNVQIMTISPLFLAAKEELSDVKIRI
;
A
#
# COMPACT_ATOMS: atom_id res chain seq x y z
N MET A 1 24.06 -29.92 -16.70
CA MET A 1 24.15 -29.41 -15.31
C MET A 1 23.80 -30.55 -14.38
N ALA A 2 24.67 -30.89 -13.43
CA ALA A 2 24.44 -32.01 -12.53
C ALA A 2 23.27 -31.68 -11.58
N LYS A 3 22.26 -32.55 -11.51
CA LYS A 3 21.18 -32.43 -10.52
C LYS A 3 21.81 -32.66 -9.14
N LYS A 4 22.08 -31.59 -8.39
CA LYS A 4 22.39 -31.70 -6.95
C LYS A 4 21.20 -32.41 -6.31
N LYS A 5 21.48 -33.52 -5.63
CA LYS A 5 20.45 -34.27 -4.92
C LYS A 5 20.14 -33.48 -3.65
N LYS A 6 19.03 -32.73 -3.65
CA LYS A 6 18.55 -31.99 -2.47
C LYS A 6 18.43 -32.99 -1.31
N PHE A 7 19.08 -32.71 -0.19
CA PHE A 7 19.00 -33.59 0.98
C PHE A 7 17.69 -33.35 1.74
N ALA A 8 17.19 -34.37 2.42
CA ALA A 8 16.05 -34.25 3.33
C ALA A 8 16.56 -33.85 4.72
N LEU A 9 15.79 -33.06 5.47
CA LEU A 9 16.04 -32.89 6.90
C LEU A 9 15.37 -34.05 7.62
N ILE A 10 16.02 -34.58 8.65
CA ILE A 10 15.47 -35.65 9.48
C ILE A 10 14.95 -34.99 10.74
N MET A 11 13.64 -35.04 10.96
CA MET A 11 12.99 -34.53 12.15
C MET A 11 13.02 -35.56 13.27
N LYS A 12 12.43 -35.19 14.40
CA LYS A 12 12.11 -36.12 15.48
C LYS A 12 11.34 -37.33 14.95
N ASP A 13 11.56 -38.49 15.57
CA ASP A 13 11.01 -39.78 15.15
C ASP A 13 11.48 -40.27 13.76
N ASP A 14 12.64 -39.80 13.29
CA ASP A 14 13.28 -40.21 12.02
C ASP A 14 12.45 -39.84 10.77
N ILE A 15 11.61 -38.80 10.88
CA ILE A 15 10.73 -38.35 9.80
C ILE A 15 11.53 -37.51 8.81
N GLU A 16 11.69 -38.01 7.57
CA GLU A 16 12.34 -37.26 6.50
C GLU A 16 11.40 -36.20 5.91
N VAL A 17 11.72 -34.92 6.13
CA VAL A 17 11.02 -33.80 5.50
C VAL A 17 11.75 -33.34 4.24
N ARG A 18 10.98 -33.17 3.17
CA ARG A 18 11.49 -32.79 1.85
C ARG A 18 11.04 -31.42 1.39
N ASP A 19 10.10 -30.78 2.09
CA ASP A 19 9.48 -29.53 1.70
C ASP A 19 9.12 -28.76 2.98
N VAL A 20 8.94 -27.44 2.89
CA VAL A 20 8.66 -26.58 4.06
C VAL A 20 7.38 -27.02 4.76
N ASP A 21 6.34 -27.38 4.00
CA ASP A 21 5.08 -27.88 4.53
C ASP A 21 5.28 -29.10 5.46
N GLY A 22 6.07 -30.09 5.03
CA GLY A 22 6.40 -31.24 5.86
C GLY A 22 7.27 -30.89 7.07
N LEU A 23 8.12 -29.84 6.97
CA LEU A 23 8.87 -29.30 8.09
C LEU A 23 7.96 -28.66 9.13
N LEU A 24 6.94 -27.92 8.71
CA LEU A 24 5.96 -27.30 9.60
C LEU A 24 5.06 -28.34 10.27
N GLU A 25 4.63 -29.37 9.54
CA GLU A 25 3.83 -30.48 10.09
C GLU A 25 4.57 -31.28 11.18
N ASN A 26 5.90 -31.35 11.09
CA ASN A 26 6.77 -32.11 12.00
C ASN A 26 7.73 -31.18 12.75
N TYR A 27 7.34 -29.93 12.96
CA TYR A 27 8.19 -28.91 13.55
C TYR A 27 8.59 -29.30 14.99
N ASP A 28 9.89 -29.39 15.25
CA ASP A 28 10.45 -29.66 16.57
C ASP A 28 11.53 -28.63 16.87
N GLU A 29 11.30 -27.80 17.89
CA GLU A 29 12.12 -26.65 18.24
C GLU A 29 13.59 -27.03 18.51
N ASP A 30 13.85 -28.16 19.18
CA ASP A 30 15.21 -28.65 19.46
C ASP A 30 15.95 -29.06 18.18
N THR A 31 15.26 -29.77 17.29
CA THR A 31 15.83 -30.24 16.03
C THR A 31 16.11 -29.09 15.08
N ILE A 32 15.17 -28.15 14.95
CA ILE A 32 15.31 -26.95 14.11
C ILE A 32 16.46 -26.08 14.62
N LEU A 33 16.54 -25.85 15.94
CA LEU A 33 17.65 -25.11 16.54
C LEU A 33 19.01 -25.78 16.25
N GLN A 34 19.09 -27.11 16.32
CA GLN A 34 20.33 -27.83 15.98
C GLN A 34 20.73 -27.62 14.52
N TYR A 35 19.78 -27.71 13.58
CA TYR A 35 20.06 -27.45 12.16
C TYR A 35 20.39 -25.99 11.86
N TYR A 36 19.81 -25.06 12.61
CA TYR A 36 20.16 -23.64 12.58
C TYR A 36 21.63 -23.44 12.99
N ARG A 37 22.03 -23.95 14.16
CA ARG A 37 23.42 -23.85 14.67
C ARG A 37 24.47 -24.51 13.77
N ASP A 38 24.10 -25.58 13.06
CA ASP A 38 24.97 -26.26 12.09
C ASP A 38 25.01 -25.55 10.72
N GLY A 39 24.09 -24.62 10.45
CA GLY A 39 23.94 -23.95 9.14
C GLY A 39 23.28 -24.82 8.06
N SER A 40 22.92 -26.06 8.41
CA SER A 40 22.20 -26.99 7.54
C SER A 40 20.79 -26.50 7.21
N LEU A 41 20.11 -25.79 8.12
CA LEU A 41 18.76 -25.27 7.92
C LEU A 41 18.70 -24.24 6.78
N VAL A 42 19.53 -23.20 6.86
CA VAL A 42 19.64 -22.15 5.83
C VAL A 42 20.02 -22.75 4.47
N THR A 43 20.99 -23.67 4.46
CA THR A 43 21.40 -24.36 3.22
C THR A 43 20.24 -25.15 2.61
N TRP A 44 19.44 -25.82 3.44
CA TRP A 44 18.30 -26.61 2.99
C TRP A 44 17.17 -25.74 2.43
N LEU A 45 16.89 -24.59 3.04
CA LEU A 45 15.91 -23.60 2.55
C LEU A 45 16.33 -23.03 1.20
N ARG A 46 17.58 -22.56 1.07
CA ARG A 46 18.14 -22.03 -0.20
C ARG A 46 18.15 -23.09 -1.31
N ASP A 47 18.45 -24.35 -0.99
CA ASP A 47 18.37 -25.45 -1.97
C ASP A 47 16.94 -25.65 -2.52
N ARG A 48 15.92 -25.11 -1.84
CA ARG A 48 14.50 -25.19 -2.19
C ARG A 48 13.92 -23.92 -2.76
N TYR A 49 14.72 -22.87 -2.93
CA TYR A 49 14.29 -21.54 -3.35
C TYR A 49 13.39 -20.84 -2.33
N GLU A 50 13.52 -21.22 -1.06
CA GLU A 50 12.91 -20.54 0.08
C GLU A 50 13.90 -19.47 0.58
N ASP A 51 14.30 -18.57 -0.32
CA ASP A 51 15.36 -17.61 -0.08
C ASP A 51 14.95 -16.59 0.99
N GLU A 52 13.69 -16.16 1.00
CA GLU A 52 13.11 -15.24 2.01
C GLU A 52 13.21 -15.84 3.43
N LEU A 53 12.66 -17.04 3.63
CA LEU A 53 12.77 -17.78 4.90
C LEU A 53 14.24 -18.03 5.29
N ALA A 54 15.11 -18.31 4.32
CA ALA A 54 16.53 -18.54 4.61
C ALA A 54 17.22 -17.27 5.12
N ASP A 55 16.89 -16.12 4.54
CA ASP A 55 17.46 -14.83 4.93
C ASP A 55 16.92 -14.38 6.30
N GLU A 56 15.63 -14.61 6.59
CA GLU A 56 15.06 -14.38 7.94
C GLU A 56 15.75 -15.25 9.00
N VAL A 57 15.92 -16.55 8.74
CA VAL A 57 16.63 -17.45 9.64
C VAL A 57 18.09 -17.02 9.82
N GLU A 58 18.77 -16.55 8.76
CA GLU A 58 20.17 -16.09 8.81
C GLU A 58 20.32 -14.73 9.52
N ALA A 59 19.27 -13.92 9.57
CA ALA A 59 19.25 -12.63 10.26
C ALA A 59 19.10 -12.74 11.78
N LEU A 60 18.71 -13.91 12.30
CA LEU A 60 18.57 -14.16 13.74
C LEU A 60 19.92 -14.02 14.46
N ASP A 61 19.89 -13.51 15.69
CA ASP A 61 21.10 -13.33 16.49
C ASP A 61 21.57 -14.67 17.08
N ALA A 62 22.59 -15.26 16.46
CA ALA A 62 23.18 -16.50 16.93
C ALA A 62 23.79 -16.41 18.34
N ASP A 63 24.02 -15.23 18.92
CA ASP A 63 24.53 -15.08 20.27
C ASP A 63 23.42 -15.09 21.35
N GLU A 64 22.14 -15.13 20.96
CA GLU A 64 21.02 -15.26 21.89
C GLU A 64 20.89 -16.65 22.53
N ASP A 65 20.18 -16.68 23.67
CA ASP A 65 19.89 -17.89 24.41
C ASP A 65 19.01 -18.86 23.61
N ASP A 66 19.16 -20.16 23.84
CA ASP A 66 18.45 -21.20 23.08
C ASP A 66 16.92 -21.10 23.21
N ALA A 67 16.40 -20.50 24.28
CA ALA A 67 14.97 -20.30 24.46
C ALA A 67 14.44 -19.21 23.51
N ASP A 68 15.11 -18.06 23.47
CA ASP A 68 14.76 -16.94 22.59
C ASP A 68 14.92 -17.30 21.11
N LEU A 69 16.00 -18.01 20.75
CA LEU A 69 16.20 -18.50 19.38
C LEU A 69 15.09 -19.46 18.92
N LYS A 70 14.64 -20.37 19.80
CA LYS A 70 13.53 -21.28 19.47
C LYS A 70 12.23 -20.52 19.22
N GLU A 71 11.99 -19.48 19.99
CA GLU A 71 10.83 -18.62 19.84
C GLU A 71 10.89 -17.83 18.53
N GLN A 72 12.03 -17.20 18.22
CA GLN A 72 12.24 -16.51 16.95
C GLN A 72 12.12 -17.44 15.74
N LEU A 73 12.72 -18.64 15.79
CA LEU A 73 12.57 -19.63 14.73
C LEU A 73 11.10 -20.02 14.55
N ALA A 74 10.36 -20.22 15.64
CA ALA A 74 8.94 -20.55 15.55
C ALA A 74 8.10 -19.40 14.96
N LEU A 75 8.49 -18.15 15.19
CA LEU A 75 7.87 -16.96 14.58
C LEU A 75 8.17 -16.86 13.09
N VAL A 76 9.45 -17.02 12.68
CA VAL A 76 9.88 -17.03 11.27
C VAL A 76 9.16 -18.12 10.47
N PHE A 77 9.06 -19.33 11.05
CA PHE A 77 8.32 -20.42 10.41
C PHE A 77 6.79 -20.29 10.54
N GLY A 78 6.27 -19.26 11.21
CA GLY A 78 4.84 -19.03 11.44
C GLY A 78 4.16 -20.11 12.27
N VAL A 79 4.93 -20.95 12.96
CA VAL A 79 4.44 -22.01 13.86
C VAL A 79 3.89 -21.41 15.15
N LYS A 80 4.50 -20.32 15.60
CA LYS A 80 4.02 -19.49 16.69
C LYS A 80 3.58 -18.15 16.11
N GLN A 81 2.46 -17.63 16.59
CA GLN A 81 2.09 -16.26 16.30
C GLN A 81 2.70 -15.33 17.34
N ASP A 82 3.12 -14.15 16.90
CA ASP A 82 3.60 -13.10 17.80
C ASP A 82 2.44 -12.60 18.66
N THR A 83 2.33 -13.15 19.87
CA THR A 83 1.23 -12.85 20.78
C THR A 83 1.25 -11.40 21.24
N GLU A 84 2.43 -10.78 21.36
CA GLU A 84 2.54 -9.38 21.79
C GLU A 84 2.05 -8.44 20.69
N ARG A 85 2.51 -8.65 19.44
CA ARG A 85 2.00 -7.90 18.28
C ARG A 85 0.49 -8.11 18.08
N LEU A 86 0.00 -9.34 18.27
CA LEU A 86 -1.43 -9.64 18.19
C LEU A 86 -2.24 -8.91 19.26
N GLU A 87 -1.79 -8.92 20.51
CA GLU A 87 -2.45 -8.21 21.60
C GLU A 87 -2.46 -6.70 21.36
N HIS A 88 -1.38 -6.15 20.80
CA HIS A 88 -1.32 -4.74 20.42
C HIS A 88 -2.29 -4.43 19.27
N LEU A 89 -2.34 -5.28 18.25
CA LEU A 89 -3.26 -5.14 17.12
C LEU A 89 -4.73 -5.20 17.54
N ARG A 90 -5.05 -6.06 18.51
CA ARG A 90 -6.38 -6.17 19.13
C ARG A 90 -6.87 -4.88 19.79
N GLN A 91 -5.99 -3.93 20.08
CA GLN A 91 -6.39 -2.61 20.61
C GLN A 91 -7.01 -1.71 19.53
N PHE A 92 -6.72 -1.98 18.26
CA PHE A 92 -7.15 -1.18 17.12
C PHE A 92 -8.18 -1.88 16.24
N THR A 93 -8.17 -3.21 16.20
CA THR A 93 -9.11 -4.01 15.38
C THR A 93 -9.50 -5.32 16.07
N GLU A 94 -10.73 -5.77 15.82
CA GLU A 94 -11.22 -7.10 16.24
C GLU A 94 -11.34 -8.07 15.06
N ASP A 95 -10.85 -7.67 13.87
CA ASP A 95 -10.97 -8.45 12.64
C ASP A 95 -10.01 -9.65 12.65
N GLU A 96 -10.57 -10.86 12.64
CA GLU A 96 -9.80 -12.10 12.72
C GLU A 96 -8.95 -12.37 11.47
N GLU A 97 -9.35 -11.87 10.29
CA GLU A 97 -8.55 -11.98 9.06
C GLU A 97 -7.30 -11.10 9.15
N LEU A 98 -7.41 -9.94 9.80
CA LEU A 98 -6.31 -9.00 9.99
C LEU A 98 -5.36 -9.46 11.10
N LEU A 99 -5.90 -10.05 12.17
CA LEU A 99 -5.11 -10.71 13.21
C LEU A 99 -4.29 -11.88 12.63
N ALA A 100 -4.84 -12.64 11.68
CA ALA A 100 -4.07 -13.69 10.99
C ALA A 100 -2.92 -13.11 10.14
N LYS A 101 -3.01 -11.84 9.72
CA LYS A 101 -2.00 -11.11 8.96
C LYS A 101 -1.19 -10.13 9.81
N VAL A 102 -1.01 -10.39 11.11
CA VAL A 102 -0.26 -9.53 12.03
C VAL A 102 1.17 -9.20 11.53
N ASN A 103 1.80 -10.13 10.81
CA ASN A 103 3.12 -9.95 10.21
C ASN A 103 3.11 -8.99 9.00
N GLN A 104 1.95 -8.54 8.52
CA GLN A 104 1.82 -7.52 7.45
C GLN A 104 1.40 -6.16 8.00
N VAL A 105 1.35 -6.03 9.33
CA VAL A 105 0.96 -4.81 10.02
C VAL A 105 2.20 -4.08 10.51
N ALA A 106 2.34 -2.81 10.15
CA ALA A 106 3.32 -1.91 10.72
C ALA A 106 2.71 -1.14 11.90
N PHE A 107 3.36 -1.24 13.06
CA PHE A 107 3.04 -0.42 14.24
C PHE A 107 3.87 0.86 14.29
N ASP A 108 5.06 0.84 13.70
CA ASP A 108 5.95 1.99 13.61
C ASP A 108 6.77 2.05 12.32
N GLN A 109 7.74 2.98 12.27
CA GLN A 109 8.54 3.24 11.07
C GLN A 109 9.59 2.17 10.80
N GLU A 110 10.10 1.49 11.83
CA GLU A 110 11.03 0.37 11.68
C GLU A 110 10.29 -0.83 11.10
N ASP A 111 9.13 -1.20 11.68
CA ASP A 111 8.25 -2.23 11.10
C ASP A 111 7.94 -1.97 9.63
N LEU A 112 7.54 -0.73 9.29
CA LEU A 112 7.25 -0.38 7.90
C LEU A 112 8.48 -0.54 7.00
N ALA A 113 9.68 -0.26 7.49
CA ALA A 113 10.89 -0.43 6.70
C ALA A 113 11.15 -1.92 6.43
N ASP A 114 11.00 -2.77 7.44
CA ASP A 114 11.20 -4.22 7.33
C ASP A 114 10.20 -4.83 6.33
N LEU A 115 8.91 -4.51 6.44
CA LEU A 115 7.88 -4.99 5.49
C LEU A 115 8.12 -4.52 4.04
N LEU A 116 8.75 -3.36 3.86
CA LEU A 116 9.09 -2.86 2.53
C LEU A 116 10.32 -3.57 1.95
N ASP A 117 11.29 -3.94 2.78
CA ASP A 117 12.48 -4.67 2.39
C ASP A 117 12.15 -6.15 2.09
N GLU A 118 11.20 -6.74 2.83
CA GLU A 118 10.57 -8.04 2.52
C GLU A 118 9.79 -8.03 1.19
N GLY A 119 9.49 -6.84 0.66
CA GLY A 119 8.83 -6.70 -0.62
C GLY A 119 7.32 -6.94 -0.57
N ILE A 120 6.69 -6.88 0.60
CA ILE A 120 5.24 -7.04 0.77
C ILE A 120 4.48 -5.95 0.02
N ASP A 121 3.48 -6.33 -0.78
CA ASP A 121 2.70 -5.40 -1.61
C ASP A 121 1.53 -4.75 -0.86
N GLU A 122 0.95 -5.45 0.12
CA GLU A 122 -0.21 -5.01 0.91
C GLU A 122 0.22 -4.86 2.37
N ILE A 123 0.31 -3.62 2.84
CA ILE A 123 0.83 -3.28 4.17
C ILE A 123 -0.26 -2.56 4.95
N TYR A 124 -0.49 -2.99 6.18
CA TYR A 124 -1.44 -2.37 7.08
C TYR A 124 -0.73 -1.41 8.03
N LEU A 125 -1.30 -0.23 8.27
CA LEU A 125 -0.71 0.82 9.10
C LEU A 125 -1.57 1.07 10.34
N CYS A 126 -1.02 0.85 11.52
CA CYS A 126 -1.65 1.24 12.78
C CYS A 126 -1.57 2.76 13.02
N PRO A 127 -2.31 3.33 13.99
CA PRO A 127 -2.27 4.76 14.30
C PRO A 127 -0.86 5.27 14.59
N GLY A 128 -0.38 6.23 13.80
CA GLY A 128 1.00 6.70 13.89
C GLY A 128 1.43 7.61 12.74
N THR A 129 2.69 8.01 12.75
CA THR A 129 3.29 8.85 11.70
C THR A 129 4.30 8.04 10.88
N TYR A 130 4.04 7.86 9.59
CA TYR A 130 4.87 7.04 8.71
C TYR A 130 5.44 7.87 7.57
N THR A 131 6.72 7.69 7.28
CA THR A 131 7.37 8.26 6.10
C THR A 131 7.25 7.28 4.94
N ILE A 132 6.36 7.55 4.00
CA ILE A 132 6.14 6.66 2.85
C ILE A 132 7.22 6.91 1.78
N PRO A 133 8.07 5.92 1.47
CA PRO A 133 9.14 6.10 0.50
C PRO A 133 8.60 6.00 -0.92
N LEU A 134 8.76 7.06 -1.70
CA LEU A 134 8.38 7.12 -3.13
C LEU A 134 9.18 6.16 -4.04
N ARG A 135 10.20 5.50 -3.48
CA ARG A 135 11.00 4.49 -4.18
C ARG A 135 10.28 3.13 -4.23
N ALA A 136 9.48 2.82 -3.21
CA ALA A 136 8.68 1.62 -3.16
C ALA A 136 7.44 1.80 -4.05
N LYS A 137 7.46 1.16 -5.22
CA LYS A 137 6.38 1.23 -6.21
C LYS A 137 5.44 0.05 -6.06
N ASN A 138 4.21 0.20 -6.55
CA ASN A 138 3.16 -0.84 -6.54
C ASN A 138 2.80 -1.33 -5.12
N LYS A 139 2.70 -0.40 -4.15
CA LYS A 139 2.38 -0.72 -2.76
C LYS A 139 1.00 -0.23 -2.36
N THR A 140 0.31 -1.02 -1.56
CA THR A 140 -1.02 -0.71 -1.04
C THR A 140 -0.92 -0.55 0.48
N TYR A 141 -1.26 0.63 0.97
CA TYR A 141 -1.26 0.96 2.38
C TYR A 141 -2.70 1.05 2.88
N ILE A 142 -3.03 0.26 3.91
CA ILE A 142 -4.37 0.19 4.49
C ILE A 142 -4.30 0.69 5.94
N GLY A 143 -4.98 1.79 6.23
CA GLY A 143 -5.05 2.35 7.58
C GLY A 143 -5.97 1.55 8.50
N ILE A 144 -5.47 1.15 9.67
CA ILE A 144 -6.24 0.52 10.73
C ILE A 144 -6.45 1.54 11.86
N GLY A 145 -7.70 1.89 12.13
CA GLY A 145 -8.06 2.87 13.17
C GLY A 145 -7.96 4.32 12.71
N ASP A 146 -7.89 5.24 13.66
CA ASP A 146 -7.90 6.69 13.44
C ASP A 146 -6.50 7.31 13.60
N HIS A 147 -6.29 8.52 13.06
CA HIS A 147 -5.06 9.31 13.24
C HIS A 147 -3.77 8.79 12.59
N ILE A 148 -3.87 8.19 11.40
CA ILE A 148 -2.69 7.78 10.64
C ILE A 148 -2.19 8.95 9.79
N THR A 149 -0.92 9.33 9.92
CA THR A 149 -0.32 10.43 9.17
C THR A 149 0.79 9.94 8.25
N ALA A 150 0.59 10.07 6.93
CA ALA A 150 1.57 9.76 5.90
C ALA A 150 2.41 11.01 5.56
N THR A 151 3.70 10.96 5.92
CA THR A 151 4.71 11.95 5.58
C THR A 151 5.36 11.61 4.24
N ILE A 152 5.25 12.51 3.26
CA ILE A 152 5.84 12.33 1.94
C ILE A 152 6.98 13.32 1.75
N ARG A 153 8.21 12.81 1.63
CA ARG A 153 9.40 13.62 1.38
C ARG A 153 9.52 13.99 -0.09
N SER A 154 8.62 14.86 -0.56
CA SER A 154 8.66 15.44 -1.90
C SER A 154 8.61 16.95 -1.86
N LYS A 155 9.26 17.59 -2.85
CA LYS A 155 9.18 19.05 -3.07
C LYS A 155 8.10 19.44 -4.09
N LYS A 156 7.42 18.45 -4.67
CA LYS A 156 6.38 18.60 -5.69
C LYS A 156 5.23 17.64 -5.39
N VAL A 157 4.05 17.92 -5.95
CA VAL A 157 2.95 16.95 -5.94
C VAL A 157 3.42 15.67 -6.59
N VAL A 158 3.23 14.57 -5.88
CA VAL A 158 3.54 13.23 -6.31
C VAL A 158 2.28 12.63 -6.92
N ASP A 159 2.45 12.04 -8.10
CA ASP A 159 1.43 11.23 -8.74
C ASP A 159 1.54 9.80 -8.20
N PHE A 160 0.71 9.48 -7.21
CA PHE A 160 0.71 8.15 -6.58
C PHE A 160 0.23 7.05 -7.54
N ASP A 161 -0.67 7.39 -8.46
CA ASP A 161 -1.20 6.46 -9.48
C ASP A 161 -0.08 5.97 -10.40
N SER A 162 0.77 6.89 -10.88
CA SER A 162 1.95 6.60 -11.70
C SER A 162 3.00 5.75 -10.97
N LEU A 163 3.03 5.80 -9.64
CA LEU A 163 3.90 4.97 -8.81
C LEU A 163 3.25 3.65 -8.40
N GLY A 164 1.96 3.46 -8.70
CA GLY A 164 1.17 2.32 -8.25
C GLY A 164 0.94 2.30 -6.73
N ILE A 165 1.08 3.44 -6.06
CA ILE A 165 0.88 3.55 -4.61
C ILE A 165 -0.58 3.84 -4.33
N LYS A 166 -1.22 3.04 -3.48
CA LYS A 166 -2.62 3.19 -3.10
C LYS A 166 -2.75 3.34 -1.59
N PHE A 167 -3.62 4.23 -1.16
CA PHE A 167 -3.96 4.44 0.24
C PHE A 167 -5.44 4.14 0.43
N PHE A 168 -5.77 3.31 1.41
CA PHE A 168 -7.13 2.98 1.82
C PHE A 168 -7.30 3.26 3.31
N GLY A 169 -8.46 3.78 3.72
CA GLY A 169 -8.77 4.12 5.11
C GLY A 169 -8.52 5.59 5.47
N GLU A 170 -8.55 5.90 6.77
CA GLU A 170 -8.39 7.26 7.31
C GLU A 170 -6.92 7.68 7.43
N ILE A 171 -6.25 7.79 6.29
CA ILE A 171 -4.85 8.22 6.20
C ILE A 171 -4.78 9.69 5.80
N TYR A 172 -4.18 10.52 6.66
CA TYR A 172 -4.01 11.95 6.47
C TYR A 172 -2.58 12.26 6.00
N TYR A 173 -2.40 13.25 5.13
CA TYR A 173 -1.07 13.72 4.76
C TYR A 173 -0.53 14.72 5.77
N ASP A 174 0.79 14.73 5.96
CA ASP A 174 1.45 15.75 6.81
C ASP A 174 1.23 17.18 6.29
N GLU A 175 1.25 18.16 7.19
CA GLU A 175 1.03 19.59 6.90
C GLU A 175 1.99 20.11 5.82
N ALA A 176 3.23 19.61 5.81
CA ALA A 176 4.23 19.96 4.82
C ALA A 176 3.83 19.54 3.40
N TYR A 177 3.21 18.37 3.25
CA TYR A 177 2.76 17.87 1.95
C TYR A 177 1.39 18.45 1.57
N SER A 178 0.48 18.62 2.54
CA SER A 178 -0.81 19.29 2.32
C SER A 178 -0.62 20.70 1.74
N SER A 179 0.33 21.46 2.29
CA SER A 179 0.70 22.79 1.79
C SER A 179 1.25 22.77 0.35
N ILE A 180 1.91 21.69 -0.07
CA ILE A 180 2.44 21.56 -1.45
C ILE A 180 1.30 21.26 -2.43
N VAL A 181 0.34 20.42 -2.02
CA VAL A 181 -0.85 20.11 -2.82
C VAL A 181 -1.74 21.34 -2.99
N GLU A 182 -1.95 22.11 -1.92
CA GLU A 182 -2.69 23.38 -1.98
C GLU A 182 -1.99 24.42 -2.87
N ARG A 183 -0.66 24.59 -2.74
CA ARG A 183 0.09 25.51 -3.61
C ARG A 183 0.12 25.09 -5.07
N ALA A 184 0.03 23.79 -5.35
CA ALA A 184 -0.01 23.28 -6.71
C ALA A 184 -1.38 23.45 -7.37
N SER A 185 -2.47 23.41 -6.59
CA SER A 185 -3.80 23.73 -7.11
C SER A 185 -3.95 25.22 -7.45
N GLU A 186 -3.26 26.11 -6.72
CA GLU A 186 -3.18 27.55 -7.05
C GLU A 186 -2.45 27.86 -8.36
N HIS A 187 -1.50 27.01 -8.79
CA HIS A 187 -0.71 27.23 -10.01
C HIS A 187 -1.34 26.65 -11.30
N ALA A 188 -2.38 25.82 -11.20
CA ALA A 188 -3.10 25.29 -12.36
C ALA A 188 -3.99 26.34 -13.05
N ASP A 189 -4.34 27.44 -12.35
CA ASP A 189 -5.28 28.47 -12.84
C ASP A 189 -4.62 29.57 -13.70
N MET A 190 -3.30 29.52 -13.94
CA MET A 190 -2.58 30.54 -14.72
C MET A 190 -2.03 30.08 -16.09
N THR A 191 -2.37 28.88 -16.57
CA THR A 191 -1.98 28.41 -17.92
C THR A 191 -3.13 27.95 -18.81
N ALA A 192 -4.35 28.46 -18.60
CA ALA A 192 -5.32 28.53 -19.69
C ALA A 192 -4.93 29.72 -20.59
N PRO A 193 -4.57 29.52 -21.88
CA PRO A 193 -4.47 30.65 -22.79
C PRO A 193 -5.89 31.16 -23.03
N THR A 194 -6.24 32.24 -22.33
CA THR A 194 -7.42 33.04 -22.64
C THR A 194 -7.21 33.66 -24.02
N ALA A 195 -7.67 32.97 -25.06
CA ALA A 195 -7.90 33.60 -26.35
C ALA A 195 -9.13 34.51 -26.19
N PRO A 196 -9.01 35.84 -26.32
CA PRO A 196 -10.18 36.69 -26.41
C PRO A 196 -10.77 36.54 -27.81
N MET A 197 -11.97 35.99 -27.88
CA MET A 197 -12.91 36.26 -28.97
C MET A 197 -13.19 37.76 -28.99
N GLU A 198 -12.77 38.47 -30.05
CA GLU A 198 -13.48 39.67 -30.49
C GLU A 198 -14.13 39.39 -31.85
N ALA A 199 -15.42 39.71 -31.89
CA ALA A 199 -16.32 39.49 -33.01
C ALA A 199 -16.14 40.55 -34.10
N SER A 200 -16.25 40.16 -35.38
CA SER A 200 -17.08 40.87 -36.37
C SER A 200 -17.04 40.21 -37.76
N GLU A 201 -18.21 40.25 -38.40
CA GLU A 201 -18.49 40.14 -39.84
C GLU A 201 -18.35 38.79 -40.55
N ILE A 202 -19.51 38.14 -40.71
CA ILE A 202 -19.80 37.25 -41.84
C ILE A 202 -20.62 38.03 -42.86
N PRO A 203 -20.17 38.19 -44.12
CA PRO A 203 -21.08 38.36 -45.24
C PRO A 203 -21.23 37.04 -46.02
N GLU A 204 -22.49 36.75 -46.25
CA GLU A 204 -23.12 35.85 -47.21
C GLU A 204 -22.36 35.68 -48.55
N VAL A 205 -22.00 34.44 -48.92
CA VAL A 205 -21.91 34.07 -50.33
C VAL A 205 -22.22 32.59 -50.58
N ALA A 206 -23.21 32.44 -51.46
CA ALA A 206 -23.64 31.32 -52.29
C ALA A 206 -22.91 29.96 -52.21
N ASN A 207 -23.74 28.93 -51.97
CA ASN A 207 -23.51 27.56 -52.39
C ASN A 207 -23.40 27.46 -53.92
N GLU A 208 -22.36 26.78 -54.40
CA GLU A 208 -22.47 25.87 -55.55
C GLU A 208 -21.63 24.60 -55.29
N PRO A 209 -22.11 23.41 -55.70
CA PRO A 209 -21.47 22.14 -55.40
C PRO A 209 -20.61 21.67 -56.58
N THR A 210 -19.43 21.10 -56.31
CA THR A 210 -18.80 20.18 -57.27
C THR A 210 -17.98 19.12 -56.54
N GLU A 211 -18.27 17.90 -56.95
CA GLU A 211 -17.64 16.61 -56.62
C GLU A 211 -16.14 16.61 -56.97
N ASP A 212 -15.32 15.93 -56.17
CA ASP A 212 -14.48 14.80 -56.63
C ASP A 212 -13.43 14.36 -55.58
N ALA A 213 -13.35 13.03 -55.44
CA ALA A 213 -12.16 12.21 -55.18
C ALA A 213 -11.33 12.35 -53.88
N ASP A 214 -11.50 11.31 -53.05
CA ASP A 214 -10.45 10.40 -52.56
C ASP A 214 -9.68 10.72 -51.25
N SER A 215 -9.73 9.70 -50.37
CA SER A 215 -8.83 9.38 -49.28
C SER A 215 -8.85 10.23 -47.99
N ARG A 216 -9.61 9.77 -46.98
CA ARG A 216 -9.10 9.39 -45.62
C ARG A 216 -10.24 9.23 -44.58
N ARG A 217 -10.29 8.03 -43.99
CA ARG A 217 -10.62 7.66 -42.58
C ARG A 217 -11.62 8.54 -41.81
N ASP A 218 -12.79 7.99 -41.50
CA ASP A 218 -13.64 8.42 -40.38
C ASP A 218 -14.25 7.23 -39.63
N TYR A 219 -13.77 7.00 -38.39
CA TYR A 219 -14.56 6.39 -37.32
C TYR A 219 -14.83 7.52 -36.31
N SER A 220 -15.93 8.25 -36.53
CA SER A 220 -16.49 9.20 -35.57
C SER A 220 -17.98 8.94 -35.45
N HIS A 221 -18.34 7.93 -34.66
CA HIS A 221 -19.68 7.82 -34.10
C HIS A 221 -19.69 6.87 -32.88
N THR A 222 -19.05 7.26 -31.78
CA THR A 222 -19.27 6.64 -30.44
C THR A 222 -18.77 7.45 -29.25
N THR A 223 -18.06 8.56 -29.44
CA THR A 223 -17.47 9.32 -28.33
C THR A 223 -18.45 10.24 -27.60
N ASN A 224 -19.58 10.61 -28.20
CA ASN A 224 -20.53 11.55 -27.58
C ASN A 224 -21.61 10.91 -26.69
N ALA A 225 -21.62 9.58 -26.54
CA ALA A 225 -22.56 8.91 -25.63
C ALA A 225 -21.95 8.61 -24.24
N LEU A 226 -20.64 8.32 -24.17
CA LEU A 226 -19.97 7.95 -22.92
C LEU A 226 -19.64 9.15 -22.02
N LEU A 227 -19.47 10.35 -22.59
CA LEU A 227 -19.13 11.55 -21.81
C LEU A 227 -20.32 12.09 -21.01
N ARG A 228 -21.56 11.75 -21.40
CA ARG A 228 -22.78 12.23 -20.71
C ARG A 228 -23.19 11.33 -19.53
N ALA A 229 -22.80 10.06 -19.53
CA ALA A 229 -23.07 9.15 -18.42
C ALA A 229 -22.08 9.30 -17.24
N ALA A 230 -20.84 9.72 -17.51
CA ALA A 230 -19.84 9.90 -16.45
C ALA A 230 -20.04 11.18 -15.61
N SER A 231 -20.81 12.15 -16.10
CA SER A 231 -21.00 13.44 -15.42
C SER A 231 -22.15 13.46 -14.40
N GLU A 232 -23.01 12.42 -14.35
CA GLU A 232 -24.09 12.33 -13.37
C GLU A 232 -23.71 11.53 -12.10
N GLU A 233 -22.71 10.64 -12.18
CA GLU A 233 -22.24 9.85 -11.02
C GLU A 233 -21.31 10.65 -10.07
N LEU A 234 -20.63 11.67 -10.59
CA LEU A 234 -19.71 12.50 -9.78
C LEU A 234 -20.43 13.51 -8.86
N ASN A 235 -21.70 13.82 -9.13
CA ASN A 235 -22.44 14.80 -8.32
C ASN A 235 -23.12 14.20 -7.08
N ASN A 236 -23.12 12.87 -6.92
CA ASN A 236 -23.73 12.20 -5.77
C ASN A 236 -22.72 11.71 -4.72
N VAL A 237 -21.42 11.72 -5.02
CA VAL A 237 -20.35 11.31 -4.08
C VAL A 237 -19.87 12.47 -3.19
N GLN A 238 -20.06 13.71 -3.62
CA GLN A 238 -19.58 14.90 -2.88
C GLN A 238 -20.37 15.20 -1.57
N ILE A 239 -21.46 14.48 -1.26
CA ILE A 239 -22.29 14.77 -0.07
C ILE A 239 -22.08 13.78 1.09
N MET A 240 -21.34 12.67 0.93
CA MET A 240 -21.21 11.66 2.00
C MET A 240 -19.91 11.70 2.83
N THR A 241 -18.97 12.60 2.58
CA THR A 241 -17.71 12.70 3.36
C THR A 241 -17.53 14.05 4.03
N ILE A 242 -18.59 14.57 4.66
CA ILE A 242 -18.46 15.66 5.64
C ILE A 242 -18.59 15.03 7.02
N SER A 243 -17.47 14.88 7.73
CA SER A 243 -17.45 14.40 9.10
C SER A 243 -18.36 15.26 9.99
N PRO A 244 -19.16 14.65 10.89
CA PRO A 244 -20.10 15.37 11.77
C PRO A 244 -19.40 16.32 12.77
N LEU A 245 -18.09 16.20 12.96
CA LEU A 245 -17.30 17.12 13.78
C LEU A 245 -17.15 18.53 13.16
N PHE A 246 -17.20 18.65 11.83
CA PHE A 246 -17.05 19.94 11.14
C PHE A 246 -18.35 20.75 11.11
N LEU A 247 -19.51 20.09 11.28
CA LEU A 247 -20.82 20.75 11.26
C LEU A 247 -21.13 21.46 12.60
N ALA A 248 -20.68 20.91 13.73
CA ALA A 248 -20.92 21.49 15.06
C ALA A 248 -20.13 22.79 15.32
N ALA A 249 -18.94 22.95 14.72
CA ALA A 249 -18.13 24.16 14.90
C ALA A 249 -18.65 25.38 14.13
N LYS A 250 -19.58 25.18 13.17
CA LYS A 250 -20.13 26.25 12.33
C LYS A 250 -21.44 26.83 12.87
N GLU A 251 -22.15 26.13 13.76
CA GLU A 251 -23.38 26.64 14.38
C GLU A 251 -23.10 27.62 15.53
N GLU A 252 -22.04 27.41 16.34
CA GLU A 252 -21.70 28.25 17.50
C GLU A 252 -21.13 29.64 17.16
N LEU A 253 -20.74 29.90 15.90
CA LEU A 253 -20.21 31.21 15.47
C LEU A 253 -21.25 32.12 14.80
N SER A 254 -22.53 31.71 14.76
CA SER A 254 -23.60 32.49 14.13
C SER A 254 -24.48 33.30 15.08
N ASP A 255 -24.35 33.13 16.42
CA ASP A 255 -25.22 33.82 17.40
C ASP A 255 -24.63 35.09 18.03
N VAL A 256 -23.45 35.57 17.59
CA VAL A 256 -22.99 36.93 17.96
C VAL A 256 -23.53 37.94 16.94
N LYS A 257 -24.86 38.09 16.94
CA LYS A 257 -25.57 39.17 16.26
C LYS A 257 -25.13 40.51 16.85
N ILE A 258 -24.35 41.23 16.06
CA ILE A 258 -24.15 42.68 16.12
C ILE A 258 -25.51 43.37 16.35
N ARG A 259 -25.65 44.00 17.51
CA ARG A 259 -26.75 44.92 17.85
C ARG A 259 -26.22 46.33 17.59
N ILE A 260 -26.55 46.89 16.42
CA ILE A 260 -26.58 48.34 16.17
C ILE A 260 -28.03 48.78 16.33
#